data_AF-A0A9N9NVF8-F1
#
_entry.id   AF-A0A9N9NVF8-F1
#
_cell.length_a   1.000
_cell.length_b   1.000
_cell.length_c   1.000
_cell.angle_alpha   90.00
_cell.angle_beta   90.00
_cell.angle_gamma   90.00
#
_symmetry.space_group_name_H-M   'P 1'
#
loop_
_entity.id
_entity.type
_entity.pdbx_description
1 polymer ?
#
loop_
_entity_poly.entity_id
_entity_poly.type
_entity_poly.pdbx_seq_one_letter_code
_entity_poly.pdbx_strand_id
1 'polypeptide(L)'
;PANTRFLTPEERLYTIDRLKPEGGVDEEDRSFIKSQTICAFLDPRVYAYIFATTLGAIPFNALNYFLPTLVGQLGFNPVDTQLMSVPPFVIATVVMLIMSWLADKYQARAVPIMVADIIGITGCAGMVATSAIDPSLYKLPFGMKFHLEYENKRRDLAILSNNKVQLSESEIKDTKFIREKAAKLVEHEPRFDDILCDSHPNW
;
A
#
# COMPACT_ATOMS: atom_id res chain seq x y z
N PRO A 1 -11.06 22.36 -23.02
CA PRO A 1 -11.75 23.63 -22.65
C PRO A 1 -12.39 24.37 -23.84
N ALA A 2 -11.75 24.40 -25.01
CA ALA A 2 -12.22 25.22 -26.13
C ALA A 2 -13.44 24.64 -26.90
N ASN A 3 -13.65 23.32 -26.87
CA ASN A 3 -14.71 22.64 -27.63
C ASN A 3 -15.82 22.02 -26.75
N THR A 4 -16.00 22.50 -25.52
CA THR A 4 -17.00 21.97 -24.59
C THR A 4 -18.39 22.54 -24.87
N ARG A 5 -19.37 21.66 -25.09
CA ARG A 5 -20.76 22.00 -25.44
C ARG A 5 -21.61 22.53 -24.28
N PHE A 6 -21.08 22.43 -23.05
CA PHE A 6 -21.80 22.75 -21.81
C PHE A 6 -21.55 24.17 -21.28
N LEU A 7 -20.47 24.85 -21.69
CA LEU A 7 -20.14 26.19 -21.20
C LEU A 7 -20.69 27.28 -22.13
N THR A 8 -21.17 28.37 -21.53
CA THR A 8 -21.52 29.60 -22.27
C THR A 8 -20.27 30.27 -22.85
N PRO A 9 -20.40 31.12 -23.89
CA PRO A 9 -19.25 31.74 -24.56
C PRO A 9 -18.36 32.57 -23.62
N GLU A 10 -18.95 33.29 -22.66
CA GLU A 10 -18.20 34.07 -21.66
C GLU A 10 -17.47 33.19 -20.64
N GLU A 11 -18.12 32.15 -20.12
CA GLU A 11 -17.49 31.21 -19.18
C GLU A 11 -16.35 30.44 -19.85
N ARG A 12 -16.44 30.18 -21.16
CA ARG A 12 -15.37 29.57 -21.94
C ARG A 12 -14.15 30.49 -22.04
N LEU A 13 -14.35 31.78 -22.34
CA LEU A 13 -13.27 32.77 -22.38
C LEU A 13 -12.59 32.91 -21.02
N TYR A 14 -13.36 32.99 -19.94
CA TYR A 14 -12.83 33.01 -18.58
C TYR A 14 -12.03 31.75 -18.24
N THR A 15 -12.52 30.57 -18.65
CA THR A 15 -11.83 29.29 -18.41
C THR A 15 -10.53 29.19 -19.22
N ILE A 16 -10.54 29.64 -20.48
CA ILE A 16 -9.33 29.70 -21.31
C ILE A 16 -8.30 30.64 -20.69
N ASP A 17 -8.73 31.83 -20.28
CA ASP A 17 -7.84 32.83 -19.69
C ASP A 17 -7.23 32.37 -18.37
N ARG A 18 -8.01 31.65 -17.54
CA ARG A 18 -7.52 30.98 -16.34
C ARG A 18 -6.51 29.86 -16.63
N LEU A 19 -6.66 29.14 -17.74
CA LEU A 19 -5.81 28.01 -18.12
C LEU A 19 -4.51 28.42 -18.83
N LYS A 20 -4.44 29.62 -19.41
CA LYS A 20 -3.21 30.16 -20.05
C LYS A 20 -1.97 30.09 -19.14
N PRO A 21 -1.99 30.54 -17.88
CA PRO A 21 -0.81 30.45 -17.00
C PRO A 21 -0.45 29.01 -16.59
N GLU A 22 -1.37 28.05 -16.72
CA GLU A 22 -1.15 26.63 -16.38
C GLU A 22 -0.63 25.80 -17.57
N GLY A 23 -0.35 26.43 -18.71
CA GLY A 23 0.12 25.76 -19.93
C GLY A 23 -1.00 25.36 -20.89
N GLY A 24 -2.15 26.04 -20.84
CA GLY A 24 -3.22 25.90 -21.82
C GLY A 24 -2.72 26.25 -23.22
N VAL A 25 -2.72 25.28 -24.13
CA VAL A 25 -2.36 25.47 -25.54
C VAL A 25 -3.40 26.39 -26.18
N ASP A 26 -2.97 27.57 -26.64
CA ASP A 26 -3.82 28.46 -27.44
C ASP A 26 -4.25 27.72 -28.71
N GLU A 27 -5.57 27.67 -28.97
CA GLU A 27 -6.12 26.95 -30.13
C GLU A 27 -5.67 27.54 -31.48
N GLU A 28 -5.17 28.78 -31.49
CA GLU A 28 -4.60 29.47 -32.65
C GLU A 28 -3.17 29.02 -32.97
N ASP A 29 -2.45 28.42 -32.00
CA ASP A 29 -1.06 27.98 -32.16
C ASP A 29 -0.94 26.47 -32.42
N ARG A 30 -1.96 25.90 -33.08
CA ARG A 30 -1.98 24.49 -33.57
C ARG A 30 -1.04 24.23 -34.75
N SER A 31 -0.19 25.18 -35.13
CA SER A 31 0.92 24.87 -36.01
C SER A 31 1.92 24.03 -35.22
N PHE A 32 2.40 22.93 -35.78
CA PHE A 32 3.42 22.11 -35.13
C PHE A 32 4.72 22.95 -35.04
N ILE A 33 4.89 23.72 -33.96
CA ILE A 33 6.06 24.59 -33.79
C ILE A 33 7.24 23.68 -33.42
N LYS A 34 7.88 23.11 -34.45
CA LYS A 34 9.09 22.30 -34.33
C LYS A 34 10.14 22.97 -33.43
N SER A 35 10.18 24.31 -33.44
CA SER A 35 11.04 25.10 -32.57
C SER A 35 10.72 24.96 -31.08
N GLN A 36 9.45 24.92 -30.68
CA GLN A 36 9.05 24.71 -29.27
C GLN A 36 9.34 23.28 -28.83
N THR A 37 9.11 22.30 -29.71
CA THR A 37 9.48 20.89 -29.46
C THR A 37 10.99 20.75 -29.27
N ILE A 38 11.80 21.36 -30.14
CA ILE A 38 13.27 21.35 -30.03
C ILE A 38 13.70 22.06 -28.74
N CYS A 39 13.14 23.23 -28.40
CA CYS A 39 13.43 23.90 -27.12
C CYS A 39 13.12 23.01 -25.90
N ALA A 40 12.00 22.27 -25.91
CA ALA A 40 11.67 21.35 -24.83
C ALA A 40 12.69 20.18 -24.71
N PHE A 41 13.20 19.68 -25.84
CA PHE A 41 14.25 18.66 -25.86
C PHE A 41 15.64 19.19 -25.48
N LEU A 42 15.89 20.50 -25.52
CA LEU A 42 17.14 21.09 -25.06
C LEU A 42 17.10 21.53 -23.59
N ASP A 43 15.94 21.53 -22.93
CA ASP A 43 15.84 21.96 -21.54
C ASP A 43 16.41 20.88 -20.59
N PRO A 44 17.52 21.17 -19.87
CA PRO A 44 18.11 20.24 -18.90
C PRO A 44 17.14 19.87 -17.76
N ARG A 45 16.13 20.69 -17.48
CA ARG A 45 15.12 20.40 -16.44
C ARG A 45 14.23 19.23 -16.83
N VAL A 46 13.95 19.05 -18.12
CA VAL A 46 13.18 17.92 -18.64
C VAL A 46 13.93 16.62 -18.42
N TYR A 47 15.23 16.60 -18.70
CA TYR A 47 16.07 15.42 -18.43
C TYR A 47 16.20 15.12 -16.95
N ALA A 48 16.35 16.14 -16.10
CA ALA A 48 16.38 15.96 -14.65
C ALA A 48 15.08 15.33 -14.13
N TYR A 49 13.93 15.77 -14.66
CA TYR A 49 12.62 15.21 -14.33
C TYR A 49 12.46 13.76 -14.82
N ILE A 50 12.85 13.46 -16.07
CA ILE A 50 12.84 12.10 -16.62
C ILE A 50 13.71 11.17 -15.77
N PHE A 51 14.90 11.62 -15.40
CA PHE A 51 15.82 10.82 -14.60
C PHE A 51 15.27 10.54 -13.20
N ALA A 52 14.74 11.56 -12.52
CA ALA A 52 14.14 11.42 -11.20
C ALA A 52 12.94 10.46 -11.21
N THR A 53 12.03 10.62 -12.17
CA THR A 53 10.84 9.76 -12.31
C THR A 53 11.21 8.33 -12.69
N THR A 54 12.22 8.13 -13.53
CA THR A 54 12.72 6.79 -13.90
C THR A 54 13.34 6.08 -12.70
N LEU A 55 14.17 6.77 -11.91
CA LEU A 55 14.76 6.20 -10.70
C LEU A 55 13.72 5.79 -9.67
N GLY A 56 12.63 6.56 -9.51
CA GLY A 56 11.51 6.19 -8.64
C GLY A 56 10.67 5.02 -9.19
N ALA A 57 10.49 4.95 -10.51
CA ALA A 57 9.68 3.91 -11.15
C ALA A 57 10.35 2.53 -11.15
N ILE A 58 11.70 2.45 -11.20
CA ILE A 58 12.43 1.18 -11.20
C ILE A 58 12.10 0.30 -9.98
N PRO A 59 12.27 0.75 -8.73
CA PRO A 59 12.00 -0.09 -7.56
C PRO A 59 10.53 -0.46 -7.44
N PHE A 60 9.62 0.46 -7.80
CA PHE A 60 8.18 0.17 -7.81
C PHE A 60 7.82 -0.96 -8.78
N ASN A 61 8.32 -0.90 -10.01
CA ASN A 61 8.07 -1.94 -11.01
C ASN A 61 8.74 -3.27 -10.61
N ALA A 62 9.97 -3.22 -10.09
CA ALA A 62 10.65 -4.42 -9.60
C ALA A 62 9.81 -5.13 -8.52
N LEU A 63 9.34 -4.41 -7.50
CA LEU A 63 8.48 -4.98 -6.46
C LEU A 63 7.22 -5.62 -7.03
N ASN A 64 6.53 -4.96 -7.97
CA ASN A 64 5.33 -5.53 -8.61
C ASN A 64 5.63 -6.80 -9.40
N TYR A 65 6.78 -6.90 -10.08
CA TYR A 65 7.17 -8.11 -10.80
C TYR A 65 7.65 -9.24 -9.89
N PHE A 66 8.27 -8.93 -8.75
CA PHE A 66 8.71 -9.94 -7.79
C PHE A 66 7.58 -10.40 -6.86
N LEU A 67 6.51 -9.62 -6.72
CA LEU A 67 5.39 -9.93 -5.83
C LEU A 67 4.78 -11.32 -6.10
N PRO A 68 4.47 -11.74 -7.33
CA PRO A 68 3.91 -13.07 -7.60
C PRO A 68 4.87 -14.20 -7.23
N THR A 69 6.17 -14.00 -7.46
CA THR A 69 7.22 -14.96 -7.12
C THR A 69 7.42 -15.07 -5.61
N LEU A 70 7.40 -13.94 -4.90
CA LEU A 70 7.42 -13.87 -3.43
C LEU A 70 6.22 -14.60 -2.83
N VAL A 71 5.03 -14.35 -3.38
CA VAL A 71 3.80 -15.03 -2.98
C VAL A 71 3.86 -16.53 -3.24
N GLY A 72 4.45 -16.97 -4.35
CA GLY A 72 4.66 -18.38 -4.65
C GLY A 72 5.65 -19.09 -3.70
N GLN A 73 6.65 -18.36 -3.19
CA GLN A 73 7.57 -18.87 -2.17
C GLN A 73 6.92 -19.00 -0.79
N LEU A 74 5.87 -18.21 -0.53
CA LEU A 74 5.09 -18.25 0.69
C LEU A 74 4.02 -19.35 0.70
N GLY A 75 4.04 -20.36 -0.19
CA GLY A 75 3.27 -21.61 -0.06
C GLY A 75 1.74 -21.50 0.02
N PHE A 76 1.17 -20.29 0.05
CA PHE A 76 -0.25 -20.02 0.11
C PHE A 76 -0.88 -20.16 -1.27
N ASN A 77 -2.18 -20.49 -1.29
CA ASN A 77 -2.94 -20.47 -2.51
C ASN A 77 -2.95 -19.03 -3.08
N PRO A 78 -2.59 -18.79 -4.36
CA PRO A 78 -2.49 -17.44 -4.92
C PRO A 78 -3.74 -16.58 -4.75
N VAL A 79 -4.92 -17.20 -4.64
CA VAL A 79 -6.19 -16.50 -4.36
C VAL A 79 -6.23 -15.90 -2.95
N ASP A 80 -5.77 -16.66 -1.95
CA ASP A 80 -5.79 -16.22 -0.55
C ASP A 80 -4.78 -15.09 -0.31
N THR A 81 -3.61 -15.18 -0.95
CA THR A 81 -2.60 -14.11 -0.83
C THR A 81 -3.00 -12.82 -1.53
N GLN A 82 -3.70 -12.92 -2.66
CA GLN A 82 -4.29 -11.75 -3.31
C GLN A 82 -5.32 -11.08 -2.39
N LEU A 83 -6.18 -11.85 -1.71
CA LEU A 83 -7.11 -11.31 -0.70
C LEU A 83 -6.39 -10.57 0.43
N MET A 84 -5.23 -11.05 0.89
CA MET A 84 -4.44 -10.39 1.95
C MET A 84 -3.81 -9.06 1.51
N SER A 85 -3.61 -8.86 0.21
CA SER A 85 -3.09 -7.60 -0.35
C SER A 85 -4.17 -6.54 -0.60
N VAL A 86 -5.45 -6.93 -0.64
CA VAL A 86 -6.56 -5.98 -0.86
C VAL A 86 -6.63 -4.89 0.22
N PRO A 87 -6.60 -5.20 1.54
CA PRO A 87 -6.65 -4.17 2.58
C PRO A 87 -5.56 -3.09 2.48
N PRO A 88 -4.26 -3.43 2.30
CA PRO A 88 -3.24 -2.40 2.13
C PRO A 88 -3.43 -1.58 0.84
N PHE A 89 -3.93 -2.16 -0.26
CA PHE A 89 -4.26 -1.38 -1.47
C PHE A 89 -5.39 -0.38 -1.25
N VAL A 90 -6.42 -0.74 -0.46
CA VAL A 90 -7.50 0.19 -0.10
C VAL A 90 -6.94 1.36 0.73
N ILE A 91 -6.11 1.07 1.73
CA ILE A 91 -5.47 2.11 2.55
C ILE A 91 -4.57 3.00 1.68
N ALA A 92 -3.76 2.41 0.79
CA ALA A 92 -2.91 3.14 -0.13
C ALA A 92 -3.72 4.07 -1.04
N THR A 93 -4.87 3.62 -1.52
CA THR A 93 -5.78 4.43 -2.35
C THR A 93 -6.31 5.65 -1.58
N VAL A 94 -6.73 5.46 -0.33
CA VAL A 94 -7.21 6.56 0.52
C VAL A 94 -6.09 7.58 0.79
N VAL A 95 -4.89 7.09 1.13
CA VAL A 95 -3.73 7.97 1.36
C VAL A 95 -3.36 8.73 0.08
N MET A 96 -3.38 8.07 -1.08
CA MET A 96 -3.12 8.70 -2.38
C MET A 96 -4.13 9.82 -2.66
N LEU A 97 -5.42 9.62 -2.39
CA LEU A 97 -6.45 10.64 -2.57
C LEU A 97 -6.22 11.86 -1.65
N ILE A 98 -5.85 11.61 -0.39
CA ILE A 98 -5.54 12.68 0.57
C ILE A 98 -4.32 13.48 0.09
N MET A 99 -3.26 12.79 -0.34
CA MET A 99 -2.05 13.45 -0.85
C MET A 99 -2.31 14.22 -2.14
N SER A 100 -3.15 13.70 -3.04
CA SER A 100 -3.58 14.40 -4.26
C SER A 100 -4.34 15.68 -3.92
N TRP A 101 -5.30 15.60 -3.00
CA TRP A 101 -6.03 16.78 -2.54
C TRP A 101 -5.12 17.82 -1.90
N LEU A 102 -4.13 17.36 -1.12
CA LEU A 102 -3.13 18.23 -0.51
C LEU A 102 -2.24 18.89 -1.59
N ALA A 103 -1.82 18.14 -2.61
CA ALA A 103 -1.03 18.64 -3.72
C ALA A 103 -1.76 19.78 -4.46
N ASP A 104 -3.04 19.58 -4.74
CA ASP A 104 -3.89 20.54 -5.45
C ASP A 104 -4.15 21.79 -4.61
N LYS A 105 -4.29 21.63 -3.28
CA LYS A 105 -4.51 22.75 -2.36
C LYS A 105 -3.27 23.63 -2.19
N TYR A 106 -2.07 23.05 -2.14
CA TYR A 106 -0.83 23.80 -1.94
C TYR A 106 -0.15 24.24 -3.24
N GLN A 107 -0.69 23.84 -4.41
CA GLN A 107 -0.13 24.16 -5.74
C GLN A 107 1.36 23.78 -5.88
N ALA A 108 1.80 22.85 -5.03
CA ALA A 108 3.20 22.45 -4.88
C ALA A 108 3.27 20.94 -5.03
N ARG A 109 3.34 20.46 -6.28
CA ARG A 109 3.38 19.02 -6.62
C ARG A 109 4.59 18.30 -6.02
N ALA A 110 5.69 19.00 -5.77
CA ALA A 110 6.93 18.41 -5.27
C ALA A 110 6.86 17.97 -3.79
N VAL A 111 6.12 18.70 -2.95
CA VAL A 111 6.06 18.43 -1.50
C VAL A 111 5.44 17.06 -1.17
N PRO A 112 4.26 16.68 -1.70
CA PRO A 112 3.68 15.38 -1.41
C PRO A 112 4.49 14.22 -2.00
N ILE A 113 5.18 14.42 -3.13
CA ILE A 113 6.11 13.42 -3.69
C ILE A 113 7.27 13.17 -2.72
N MET A 114 7.91 14.22 -2.22
CA MET A 114 9.01 14.07 -1.25
C MET A 114 8.57 13.39 0.05
N VAL A 115 7.37 13.71 0.55
CA VAL A 115 6.82 13.05 1.74
C VAL A 115 6.57 11.56 1.49
N ALA A 116 6.00 11.21 0.34
CA ALA A 116 5.78 9.82 -0.05
C ALA A 116 7.11 9.04 -0.17
N ASP A 117 8.13 9.66 -0.76
CA ASP A 117 9.47 9.04 -0.89
C ASP A 117 10.12 8.81 0.47
N ILE A 118 10.01 9.74 1.42
CA ILE A 118 10.54 9.56 2.79
C ILE A 118 9.84 8.39 3.50
N ILE A 119 8.53 8.26 3.34
CA ILE A 119 7.77 7.14 3.89
C ILE A 119 8.21 5.82 3.23
N GLY A 120 8.45 5.81 1.92
CA GLY A 120 8.98 4.66 1.20
C GLY A 120 10.37 4.24 1.69
N ILE A 121 11.29 5.20 1.83
CA ILE A 121 12.66 4.96 2.32
C ILE A 121 12.65 4.40 3.75
N THR A 122 11.82 4.97 4.63
CA THR A 122 11.69 4.47 6.01
C THR A 122 11.11 3.06 6.06
N GLY A 123 10.14 2.72 5.20
CA GLY A 123 9.63 1.37 5.04
C GLY A 123 10.71 0.36 4.60
N CYS A 124 11.48 0.70 3.56
CA CYS A 124 12.59 -0.12 3.09
C CYS A 124 13.70 -0.26 4.16
N ALA A 125 14.05 0.82 4.86
CA ALA A 125 15.01 0.79 5.95
C ALA A 125 14.54 -0.10 7.11
N GLY A 126 13.25 -0.07 7.44
CA GLY A 126 12.65 -0.96 8.44
C GLY A 126 12.73 -2.44 8.04
N MET A 127 12.50 -2.77 6.77
CA MET A 127 12.67 -4.14 6.27
C MET A 127 14.12 -4.63 6.41
N VAL A 128 15.10 -3.80 6.01
CA VAL A 128 16.52 -4.14 6.12
C VAL A 128 16.94 -4.26 7.59
N ALA A 129 16.51 -3.33 8.45
CA ALA A 129 16.81 -3.38 9.88
C ALA A 129 16.25 -4.64 10.56
N THR A 130 15.04 -5.07 10.17
CA THR A 130 14.42 -6.29 10.70
C THR A 130 15.17 -7.55 10.25
N SER A 131 15.67 -7.57 9.01
CA SER A 131 16.51 -8.67 8.51
C SER A 131 17.86 -8.81 9.24
N ALA A 132 18.34 -7.73 9.86
CA ALA A 132 19.61 -7.71 10.60
C ALA A 132 19.48 -8.12 12.07
N ILE A 133 18.29 -7.99 12.68
CA ILE A 133 18.06 -8.22 14.11
C ILE A 133 17.52 -9.63 14.37
N ASP A 134 16.64 -10.17 13.51
CA ASP A 134 16.17 -11.57 13.63
C ASP A 134 15.52 -12.09 12.33
N PRO A 135 16.09 -13.14 11.68
CA PRO A 135 15.47 -13.78 10.51
C PRO A 135 14.16 -14.53 10.82
N SER A 136 13.68 -14.56 12.06
CA SER A 136 12.37 -15.13 12.38
C SER A 136 11.23 -14.11 12.23
N LEU A 137 11.54 -12.81 12.27
CA LEU A 137 10.55 -11.73 12.22
C LEU A 137 10.02 -11.43 10.80
N TYR A 138 10.70 -11.88 9.74
CA TYR A 138 10.23 -11.67 8.35
C TYR A 138 8.96 -12.48 8.03
N LYS A 139 8.69 -13.55 8.80
CA LYS A 139 7.77 -14.62 8.41
C LYS A 139 6.30 -14.29 8.60
N LEU A 140 5.98 -13.19 9.27
CA LEU A 140 4.60 -12.81 9.54
C LEU A 140 4.37 -11.38 9.06
N PRO A 141 4.08 -11.17 7.76
CA PRO A 141 3.47 -9.91 7.34
C PRO A 141 2.25 -9.68 8.23
N PHE A 142 2.10 -8.47 8.75
CA PHE A 142 1.11 -8.11 9.78
C PHE A 142 -0.28 -8.76 9.59
N GLY A 143 -0.74 -8.92 8.34
CA GLY A 143 -2.00 -9.61 8.01
C GLY A 143 -2.07 -11.11 8.36
N MET A 144 -0.96 -11.84 8.26
CA MET A 144 -0.90 -13.27 8.62
C MET A 144 -0.88 -13.44 10.14
N LYS A 145 -0.23 -12.52 10.86
CA LYS A 145 -0.34 -12.42 12.33
C LYS A 145 -1.79 -12.21 12.77
N PHE A 146 -2.50 -11.27 12.13
CA PHE A 146 -3.92 -11.06 12.41
C PHE A 146 -4.79 -12.28 12.08
N HIS A 147 -4.51 -12.97 10.96
CA HIS A 147 -5.27 -14.16 10.57
C HIS A 147 -5.01 -15.34 11.51
N LEU A 148 -3.75 -15.60 11.87
CA LEU A 148 -3.39 -16.64 12.85
C LEU A 148 -3.93 -16.31 14.23
N GLU A 149 -3.87 -15.05 14.65
CA GLU A 149 -4.45 -14.61 15.91
C GLU A 149 -5.98 -14.76 15.92
N TYR A 150 -6.63 -14.55 14.78
CA TYR A 150 -8.07 -14.81 14.62
C TYR A 150 -8.41 -16.31 14.69
N GLU A 151 -7.69 -17.16 13.97
CA GLU A 151 -7.92 -18.61 13.98
C GLU A 151 -7.57 -19.25 15.34
N ASN A 152 -6.47 -18.85 15.97
CA ASN A 152 -6.13 -19.26 17.33
C ASN A 152 -7.20 -18.81 18.34
N LYS A 153 -7.71 -17.57 18.23
CA LYS A 153 -8.81 -17.08 19.08
C LYS A 153 -10.09 -17.88 18.88
N ARG A 154 -10.44 -18.25 17.65
CA ARG A 154 -11.61 -19.12 17.36
C ARG A 154 -11.45 -20.50 17.98
N ARG A 155 -10.27 -21.11 17.84
CA ARG A 155 -9.96 -22.41 18.45
C ARG A 155 -10.11 -22.36 19.96
N ASP A 156 -9.51 -21.37 20.61
CA ASP A 156 -9.52 -21.24 22.06
C ASP A 156 -10.94 -21.00 22.60
N LEU A 157 -11.77 -20.23 21.88
CA LEU A 157 -13.19 -20.08 22.20
C LEU A 157 -13.99 -21.39 22.02
N ALA A 158 -13.69 -22.19 21.00
CA ALA A 158 -14.33 -23.49 20.80
C ALA A 158 -14.00 -24.48 21.93
N ILE A 159 -12.74 -24.49 22.40
CA ILE A 159 -12.29 -25.30 23.55
C ILE A 159 -13.04 -24.89 24.83
N LEU A 160 -13.16 -23.59 25.08
CA LEU A 160 -13.87 -23.08 26.26
C LEU A 160 -15.37 -23.39 26.20
N SER A 161 -15.98 -23.29 25.01
CA SER A 161 -17.37 -23.67 24.78
C SER A 161 -17.62 -25.17 25.00
N ASN A 162 -16.76 -26.05 24.49
CA ASN A 162 -16.87 -27.50 24.67
C ASN A 162 -16.75 -27.92 26.14
N ASN A 163 -15.94 -27.21 26.93
CA ASN A 163 -15.80 -27.43 28.37
C ASN A 163 -16.84 -26.67 29.22
N LYS A 164 -17.89 -26.11 28.60
CA LYS A 164 -18.99 -25.37 29.26
C LYS A 164 -18.53 -24.18 30.11
N VAL A 165 -17.43 -23.53 29.73
CA VAL A 165 -16.96 -22.31 30.40
C VAL A 165 -17.75 -21.11 29.89
N GLN A 166 -18.59 -20.51 30.75
CA GLN A 166 -19.26 -19.26 30.42
C GLN A 166 -18.28 -18.08 30.52
N LEU A 167 -18.26 -17.23 29.49
CA LEU A 167 -17.46 -16.01 29.40
C LEU A 167 -18.39 -14.80 29.30
N SER A 168 -18.08 -13.74 30.04
CA SER A 168 -18.74 -12.44 29.90
C SER A 168 -18.31 -11.73 28.62
N GLU A 169 -19.13 -10.80 28.09
CA GLU A 169 -18.79 -10.02 26.88
C GLU A 169 -17.49 -9.23 27.01
N SER A 170 -17.11 -8.81 28.22
CA SER A 170 -15.82 -8.17 28.51
C SER A 170 -14.64 -9.13 28.37
N GLU A 171 -14.80 -10.38 28.77
CA GLU A 171 -13.74 -11.41 28.70
C GLU A 171 -13.55 -11.92 27.26
N ILE A 172 -14.58 -11.87 26.41
CA ILE A 172 -14.49 -12.28 24.99
C ILE A 172 -13.60 -11.33 24.18
N LYS A 173 -13.51 -10.05 24.59
CA LYS A 173 -12.65 -9.06 23.93
C LYS A 173 -11.18 -9.26 24.27
N ASP A 174 -10.85 -9.78 25.44
CA ASP A 174 -9.47 -10.01 25.88
C ASP A 174 -8.92 -11.35 25.37
N THR A 175 -8.20 -11.28 24.24
CA THR A 175 -7.57 -12.43 23.60
C THR A 175 -6.53 -13.11 24.49
N LYS A 176 -5.85 -12.36 25.37
CA LYS A 176 -4.81 -12.91 26.26
C LYS A 176 -5.45 -13.73 27.38
N PHE A 177 -6.57 -13.25 27.91
CA PHE A 177 -7.36 -13.96 28.91
C PHE A 177 -7.95 -15.27 28.37
N ILE A 178 -8.54 -15.24 27.17
CA ILE A 178 -9.06 -16.44 26.49
C ILE A 178 -7.95 -17.48 26.32
N ARG A 179 -6.78 -17.04 25.85
CA ARG A 179 -5.61 -17.90 25.63
C ARG A 179 -5.13 -18.57 26.91
N GLU A 180 -5.03 -17.82 28.01
CA GLU A 180 -4.61 -18.39 29.30
C GLU A 180 -5.60 -19.43 29.82
N LYS A 181 -6.90 -19.15 29.68
CA LYS A 181 -7.97 -20.03 30.15
C LYS A 181 -8.07 -21.31 29.31
N ALA A 182 -7.88 -21.20 27.99
CA ALA A 182 -7.85 -22.35 27.09
C ALA A 182 -6.59 -23.20 27.29
N ALA A 183 -5.42 -22.58 27.51
CA ALA A 183 -4.16 -23.30 27.75
C ALA A 183 -4.18 -24.14 29.03
N LYS A 184 -4.94 -23.75 30.06
CA LYS A 184 -5.11 -24.53 31.30
C LYS A 184 -5.99 -25.78 31.11
N LEU A 185 -6.75 -25.87 30.03
CA LEU A 185 -7.71 -26.94 29.78
C LEU A 185 -7.19 -27.99 28.78
N VAL A 186 -6.13 -27.68 28.03
CA VAL A 186 -5.60 -28.54 26.97
C VAL A 186 -4.09 -28.56 27.06
N GLU A 187 -3.53 -29.65 27.57
CA GLU A 187 -2.09 -29.79 27.85
C GLU A 187 -1.27 -30.26 26.62
N HIS A 188 -1.92 -30.67 25.52
CA HIS A 188 -1.22 -31.32 24.40
C HIS A 188 -1.72 -31.06 22.97
N GLU A 189 -2.58 -30.06 22.71
CA GLU A 189 -2.89 -29.71 21.31
C GLU A 189 -1.96 -28.62 20.76
N PRO A 190 -1.19 -28.93 19.69
CA PRO A 190 -0.31 -27.96 19.06
C PRO A 190 -1.13 -26.81 18.46
N ARG A 191 -0.64 -25.56 18.61
CA ARG A 191 -1.30 -24.41 17.99
C ARG A 191 -0.99 -24.34 16.51
N PHE A 192 -1.79 -23.59 15.77
CA PHE A 192 -1.52 -23.35 14.35
C PHE A 192 -0.12 -22.76 14.12
N ASP A 193 0.33 -21.88 15.01
CA ASP A 193 1.69 -21.33 14.98
C ASP A 193 2.77 -22.42 15.12
N ASP A 194 2.54 -23.41 15.98
CA ASP A 194 3.47 -24.51 16.25
C ASP A 194 3.47 -25.52 15.08
N ILE A 195 2.29 -25.83 14.52
CA ILE A 195 2.12 -26.72 13.36
C ILE A 195 2.78 -26.13 12.10
N LEU A 196 2.70 -24.82 11.91
CA LEU A 196 3.32 -24.13 10.78
C LEU A 196 4.85 -24.14 10.86
N CYS A 197 5.42 -23.97 12.05
CA CYS A 197 6.86 -24.11 12.29
C CYS A 197 7.36 -25.54 12.03
N ASP A 198 6.61 -26.56 12.47
CA ASP A 198 7.02 -27.97 12.31
C ASP A 198 6.88 -28.49 10.87
N SER A 199 5.89 -28.01 10.12
CA SER A 199 5.63 -28.43 8.74
C SER A 199 6.57 -27.78 7.71
N HIS A 200 7.15 -26.63 8.05
CA HIS A 200 8.06 -25.91 7.19
C HIS A 200 9.29 -25.43 7.98
N PRO A 201 10.28 -26.30 8.24
CA PRO A 201 11.44 -25.98 9.11
C PRO A 201 12.38 -24.90 8.54
N ASN A 202 12.21 -24.53 7.26
CA ASN A 202 12.94 -23.43 6.62
C ASN A 202 12.15 -22.11 6.62
N TRP A 203 10.94 -22.14 7.19
CA TRP A 203 10.07 -21.01 7.46
C TRP A 203 9.95 -20.77 8.94
#